data_AF-A0A1F8EVQ3-F1
#
_entry.id   AF-A0A1F8EVQ3-F1
#
_cell.length_a   1.000
_cell.length_b   1.000
_cell.length_c   1.000
_cell.angle_alpha   90.00
_cell.angle_beta   90.00
_cell.angle_gamma   90.00
#
_symmetry.space_group_name_H-M   'P 1'
#
loop_
_entity.id
_entity.type
_entity.pdbx_description
1 polymer ?
#
loop_
_entity_poly.entity_id
_entity_poly.type
_entity_poly.pdbx_seq_one_letter_code
_entity_poly.pdbx_strand_id
1 'polypeptide(L)'
;MAKRNRHKKNSSKNKTRRSKTIRAKVKFKKKARQKTINSRAKRRTRHPANLGTGSSTRPGTSKRKAMYSLNQNFEFFSELKSLILKASPAEKDSLIKKISALGKIKLAVISGIFLNSDIESSASATADLFIVGDDIDRNKLRNFLKSLEAEIGREIRFGLMDREEFEYRFGMFDRFIRVLLEGPHEKIINRLGI
;
A
#
# COMPACT_ATOMS: atom_id res chain seq x y z
N MET A 1 -68.15 31.20 29.95
CA MET A 1 -66.92 30.61 30.54
C MET A 1 -66.02 30.22 29.35
N ALA A 2 -64.95 30.95 28.99
CA ALA A 2 -63.59 31.01 29.58
C ALA A 2 -62.93 29.62 29.70
N LYS A 3 -61.67 29.30 29.35
CA LYS A 3 -60.46 30.03 28.89
C LYS A 3 -59.40 28.98 28.48
N ARG A 4 -58.65 29.27 27.40
CA ARG A 4 -57.16 29.21 27.25
C ARG A 4 -56.28 28.17 27.99
N ASN A 5 -55.50 27.40 27.19
CA ASN A 5 -54.02 27.48 27.00
C ASN A 5 -53.01 26.70 27.90
N ARG A 6 -52.03 26.03 27.21
CA ARG A 6 -50.56 25.90 27.47
C ARG A 6 -49.90 24.51 27.69
N HIS A 7 -49.12 24.12 26.68
CA HIS A 7 -47.70 23.69 26.65
C HIS A 7 -47.07 22.71 27.68
N LYS A 8 -46.42 21.66 27.12
CA LYS A 8 -44.97 21.30 27.27
C LYS A 8 -44.62 20.27 26.18
N LYS A 9 -43.88 20.60 25.11
CA LYS A 9 -42.42 20.56 24.93
C LYS A 9 -41.72 19.31 25.50
N ASN A 10 -41.19 18.46 24.62
CA ASN A 10 -39.83 17.88 24.63
C ASN A 10 -39.65 16.99 23.37
N SER A 11 -38.78 17.36 22.41
CA SER A 11 -37.37 16.89 22.29
C SER A 11 -37.32 15.47 21.69
N SER A 12 -36.62 15.12 20.60
CA SER A 12 -35.50 15.76 19.92
C SER A 12 -35.25 15.04 18.57
N LYS A 13 -35.06 15.84 17.51
CA LYS A 13 -34.04 15.67 16.45
C LYS A 13 -34.11 14.40 15.59
N ASN A 14 -34.91 14.54 14.55
CA ASN A 14 -34.53 14.24 13.17
C ASN A 14 -33.00 14.37 12.93
N LYS A 15 -32.31 13.26 12.66
CA LYS A 15 -30.89 13.29 12.26
C LYS A 15 -30.59 12.18 11.26
N THR A 16 -30.87 12.52 9.99
CA THR A 16 -30.25 12.02 8.77
C THR A 16 -28.85 11.46 9.00
N ARG A 17 -28.67 10.13 8.98
CA ARG A 17 -27.36 9.49 8.99
C ARG A 17 -26.95 9.15 7.57
N ARG A 18 -26.29 10.13 6.96
CA ARG A 18 -25.60 10.07 5.67
C ARG A 18 -24.65 8.87 5.62
N SER A 19 -24.75 8.12 4.52
CA SER A 19 -23.79 7.12 4.06
C SER A 19 -22.37 7.70 4.09
N LYS A 20 -21.50 7.12 4.92
CA LYS A 20 -20.08 7.49 4.98
C LYS A 20 -19.28 6.53 4.10
N THR A 21 -19.19 6.84 2.81
CA THR A 21 -18.16 6.26 1.94
C THR A 21 -16.81 6.82 2.37
N ILE A 22 -16.01 6.02 3.08
CA ILE A 22 -14.66 6.41 3.50
C ILE A 22 -13.70 6.16 2.33
N ARG A 23 -13.64 7.11 1.38
CA ARG A 23 -12.49 7.24 0.49
C ARG A 23 -11.38 7.96 1.23
N ALA A 24 -10.43 7.22 1.79
CA ALA A 24 -9.24 7.82 2.39
C ALA A 24 -8.29 8.32 1.29
N LYS A 25 -8.34 9.62 0.99
CA LYS A 25 -7.26 10.32 0.26
C LYS A 25 -6.17 10.71 1.26
N VAL A 26 -5.06 9.98 1.31
CA VAL A 26 -3.88 10.38 2.08
C VAL A 26 -2.98 11.24 1.20
N LYS A 27 -2.91 12.55 1.51
CA LYS A 27 -1.93 13.48 0.94
C LYS A 27 -0.57 13.23 1.57
N PHE A 28 0.42 12.82 0.78
CA PHE A 28 1.81 12.75 1.21
C PHE A 28 2.52 14.10 0.97
N LYS A 29 2.93 14.75 2.06
CA LYS A 29 3.78 15.95 2.05
C LYS A 29 5.24 15.49 2.20
N LYS A 30 6.02 15.53 1.11
CA LYS A 30 7.48 15.28 1.17
C LYS A 30 8.13 16.35 2.06
N LYS A 31 8.71 15.95 3.20
CA LYS A 31 9.57 16.80 4.03
C LYS A 31 11.02 16.37 3.79
N ALA A 32 11.75 17.15 3.00
CA ALA A 32 13.18 17.00 2.82
C ALA A 32 13.90 17.30 4.15
N ARG A 33 14.75 16.38 4.61
CA ARG A 33 15.70 16.60 5.70
C ARG A 33 17.05 16.93 5.05
N GLN A 34 17.53 18.15 5.25
CA GLN A 34 18.97 18.43 5.24
C GLN A 34 19.27 19.32 6.46
N LYS A 35 19.85 18.72 7.50
CA LYS A 35 20.76 19.41 8.42
C LYS A 35 22.16 19.09 7.87
N THR A 36 23.12 20.01 7.82
CA THR A 36 23.92 20.40 8.98
C THR A 36 24.91 21.51 8.59
N ILE A 37 24.80 22.66 9.29
CA ILE A 37 25.82 23.51 9.94
C ILE A 37 27.01 24.07 9.12
N ASN A 38 27.13 25.42 9.04
CA ASN A 38 28.27 26.18 9.62
C ASN A 38 28.16 27.72 9.56
N SER A 39 28.15 28.31 10.76
CA SER A 39 28.82 29.54 11.24
C SER A 39 28.76 30.86 10.43
N ARG A 40 27.87 31.74 10.91
CA ARG A 40 28.04 33.18 11.25
C ARG A 40 29.43 33.82 10.93
N ALA A 41 29.46 34.82 10.03
CA ALA A 41 29.62 36.25 10.34
C ALA A 41 30.31 37.09 9.23
N LYS A 42 29.72 38.28 9.02
CA LYS A 42 30.33 39.58 8.66
C LYS A 42 30.48 39.99 7.18
N ARG A 43 29.64 40.98 6.83
CA ARG A 43 29.72 41.92 5.70
C ARG A 43 31.06 42.68 5.68
N ARG A 44 31.64 42.92 4.49
CA ARG A 44 31.76 44.23 3.78
C ARG A 44 32.83 44.16 2.66
N THR A 45 32.36 44.34 1.42
CA THR A 45 32.94 45.10 0.28
C THR A 45 34.47 45.08 0.00
N ARG A 46 34.87 44.62 -1.19
CA ARG A 46 35.41 45.41 -2.34
C ARG A 46 35.96 44.48 -3.47
N HIS A 47 35.71 44.87 -4.72
CA HIS A 47 36.25 44.34 -6.00
C HIS A 47 37.79 44.56 -6.14
N PRO A 48 38.46 44.14 -7.24
CA PRO A 48 38.62 42.79 -7.82
C PRO A 48 40.11 42.47 -8.07
N ALA A 49 40.49 41.21 -8.33
CA ALA A 49 41.76 40.90 -9.01
C ALA A 49 41.66 39.54 -9.74
N ASN A 50 41.73 39.61 -11.06
CA ASN A 50 42.11 38.49 -11.93
C ASN A 50 43.51 37.99 -11.53
N LEU A 51 43.75 36.67 -11.56
CA LEU A 51 44.95 36.05 -12.12
C LEU A 51 44.85 34.52 -12.02
N GLY A 52 45.12 33.81 -13.12
CA GLY A 52 45.75 32.49 -13.06
C GLY A 52 44.87 31.27 -13.27
N THR A 53 44.70 30.91 -14.53
CA THR A 53 44.53 29.55 -15.07
C THR A 53 45.32 28.46 -14.32
N GLY A 54 44.67 27.31 -14.07
CA GLY A 54 45.33 26.09 -13.60
C GLY A 54 44.37 25.06 -13.01
N SER A 55 43.48 24.50 -13.81
CA SER A 55 42.64 23.37 -13.39
C SER A 55 43.50 22.11 -13.18
N SER A 56 43.90 21.85 -11.94
CA SER A 56 44.50 20.58 -11.53
C SER A 56 43.39 19.53 -11.36
N THR A 57 43.05 18.83 -12.44
CA THR A 57 42.25 17.60 -12.38
C THR A 57 43.14 16.47 -11.87
N ARG A 58 43.02 16.14 -10.59
CA ARG A 58 43.58 14.89 -10.04
C ARG A 58 42.85 13.70 -10.66
N PRO A 59 43.51 12.75 -11.33
CA PRO A 59 42.86 11.54 -11.79
C PRO A 59 42.66 10.62 -10.57
N GLY A 60 41.50 10.72 -9.95
CA GLY A 60 41.06 9.75 -8.95
C GLY A 60 40.83 8.41 -9.64
N THR A 61 41.71 7.44 -9.40
CA THR A 61 41.60 6.06 -9.86
C THR A 61 40.46 5.34 -9.13
N SER A 62 39.22 5.70 -9.47
CA SER A 62 38.04 4.94 -9.09
C SER A 62 38.07 3.61 -9.84
N LYS A 63 38.48 2.54 -9.15
CA LYS A 63 38.31 1.17 -9.64
C LYS A 63 36.83 0.94 -9.92
N ARG A 64 36.44 1.00 -11.20
CA ARG A 64 35.08 0.70 -11.65
C ARG A 64 34.77 -0.75 -11.27
N LYS A 65 33.86 -0.95 -10.31
CA LYS A 65 33.33 -2.28 -10.02
C LYS A 65 32.57 -2.77 -11.25
N ALA A 66 32.83 -3.99 -11.69
CA ALA A 66 32.01 -4.63 -12.71
C ALA A 66 30.56 -4.69 -12.21
N MET A 67 29.65 -4.06 -12.96
CA MET A 67 28.21 -4.12 -12.69
C MET A 67 27.62 -5.14 -13.66
N TYR A 68 26.94 -6.15 -13.12
CA TYR A 68 26.19 -7.12 -13.90
C TYR A 68 24.74 -6.68 -13.96
N SER A 69 24.14 -6.77 -15.14
CA SER A 69 22.71 -6.52 -15.35
C SER A 69 22.07 -7.74 -16.03
N LEU A 70 20.79 -7.94 -15.77
CA LEU A 70 20.03 -9.04 -16.35
C LEU A 70 19.65 -8.69 -17.80
N ASN A 71 19.91 -9.60 -18.73
CA ASN A 71 19.48 -9.46 -20.13
C ASN A 71 18.00 -9.88 -20.26
N GLN A 72 17.13 -8.91 -20.53
CA GLN A 72 15.69 -9.15 -20.70
C GLN A 72 15.34 -9.88 -22.00
N ASN A 73 16.25 -9.91 -22.98
CA ASN A 73 16.06 -10.58 -24.26
C ASN A 73 16.59 -12.01 -24.27
N PHE A 74 16.94 -12.55 -23.10
CA PHE A 74 17.38 -13.93 -22.98
C PHE A 74 16.21 -14.90 -23.20
N GLU A 75 16.43 -15.96 -23.97
CA GLU A 75 15.39 -16.91 -24.36
C GLU A 75 14.68 -17.56 -23.16
N PHE A 76 15.42 -17.86 -22.10
CA PHE A 76 14.85 -18.41 -20.85
C PHE A 76 14.65 -17.37 -19.76
N PHE A 77 14.51 -16.08 -20.12
CA PHE A 77 14.30 -15.03 -19.14
C PHE A 77 13.03 -15.26 -18.32
N SER A 78 11.95 -15.69 -18.96
CA SER A 78 10.66 -16.02 -18.32
C SER A 78 10.80 -17.14 -17.30
N GLU A 79 11.54 -18.19 -17.62
CA GLU A 79 11.75 -19.38 -16.82
C GLU A 79 12.66 -19.07 -15.64
N LEU A 80 13.76 -18.34 -15.88
CA LEU A 80 14.65 -17.88 -14.83
C LEU A 80 13.92 -16.92 -13.87
N LYS A 81 13.14 -15.98 -14.43
CA LYS A 81 12.29 -15.08 -13.66
C LYS A 81 11.26 -15.86 -12.85
N SER A 82 10.59 -16.82 -13.46
CA SER A 82 9.61 -17.68 -12.77
C SER A 82 10.25 -18.47 -11.65
N LEU A 83 11.44 -19.06 -11.88
CA LEU A 83 12.18 -19.80 -10.87
C LEU A 83 12.58 -18.93 -9.68
N ILE A 84 13.04 -17.70 -9.94
CA ILE A 84 13.43 -16.74 -8.89
C ILE A 84 12.19 -16.20 -8.15
N LEU A 85 11.11 -15.92 -8.88
CA LEU A 85 9.88 -15.34 -8.31
C LEU A 85 8.95 -16.38 -7.69
N LYS A 86 9.19 -17.68 -7.89
CA LYS A 86 8.38 -18.74 -7.30
C LYS A 86 8.52 -18.67 -5.78
N ALA A 87 7.57 -17.99 -5.14
CA ALA A 87 7.53 -17.81 -3.70
C ALA A 87 7.72 -19.17 -3.02
N SER A 88 8.75 -19.27 -2.20
CA SER A 88 8.99 -20.47 -1.40
C SER A 88 7.74 -20.77 -0.56
N PRO A 89 7.34 -22.04 -0.37
CA PRO A 89 6.27 -22.38 0.57
C PRO A 89 6.43 -21.69 1.94
N ALA A 90 7.69 -21.49 2.38
CA ALA A 90 8.00 -20.78 3.62
C ALA A 90 7.57 -19.30 3.64
N GLU A 91 7.62 -18.62 2.48
CA GLU A 91 7.17 -17.23 2.37
C GLU A 91 5.65 -17.12 2.47
N LYS A 92 4.94 -18.07 1.86
CA LYS A 92 3.47 -18.18 1.98
C LYS A 92 3.04 -18.40 3.42
N ASP A 93 3.70 -19.31 4.13
CA ASP A 93 3.42 -19.57 5.55
C ASP A 93 3.69 -18.34 6.43
N SER A 94 4.76 -17.61 6.14
CA SER A 94 5.09 -16.35 6.82
C SER A 94 4.00 -15.30 6.59
N LEU A 95 3.51 -15.17 5.35
CA LEU A 95 2.43 -14.26 4.99
C LEU A 95 1.12 -14.62 5.72
N ILE A 96 0.73 -15.90 5.70
CA ILE A 96 -0.47 -16.41 6.39
C ILE A 96 -0.39 -16.12 7.90
N LYS A 97 0.77 -16.35 8.53
CA LYS A 97 1.00 -16.05 9.95
C LYS A 97 0.87 -14.56 10.24
N LYS A 98 1.49 -13.70 9.43
CA LYS A 98 1.41 -12.24 9.58
C LYS A 98 -0.02 -11.74 9.46
N ILE A 99 -0.78 -12.23 8.47
CA ILE A 99 -2.19 -11.86 8.25
C ILE A 99 -3.07 -12.37 9.40
N SER A 100 -2.85 -13.61 9.85
CA SER A 100 -3.60 -14.19 10.97
C SER A 100 -3.36 -13.44 12.29
N ALA A 101 -2.20 -12.80 12.46
CA ALA A 101 -1.89 -11.99 13.64
C ALA A 101 -2.57 -10.61 13.66
N LEU A 102 -3.24 -10.21 12.56
CA LEU A 102 -3.94 -8.92 12.45
C LEU A 102 -5.28 -8.92 13.19
N GLY A 103 -5.93 -10.07 13.38
CA GLY A 103 -7.26 -10.19 13.98
C GLY A 103 -7.93 -11.53 13.68
N LYS A 104 -9.26 -11.56 13.71
CA LYS A 104 -10.04 -12.78 13.41
C LYS A 104 -10.31 -12.89 11.91
N ILE A 105 -9.30 -13.32 11.16
CA ILE A 105 -9.41 -13.44 9.70
C ILE A 105 -10.30 -14.63 9.32
N LYS A 106 -11.22 -14.40 8.38
CA LYS A 106 -12.14 -15.39 7.81
C LYS A 106 -11.77 -15.75 6.38
N LEU A 107 -11.37 -14.77 5.59
CA LEU A 107 -10.91 -14.95 4.22
C LEU A 107 -9.74 -13.99 3.97
N ALA A 108 -8.70 -14.47 3.32
CA ALA A 108 -7.64 -13.62 2.78
C ALA A 108 -7.30 -14.10 1.37
N VAL A 109 -7.37 -13.16 0.43
CA VAL A 109 -7.14 -13.38 -1.00
C VAL A 109 -6.01 -12.48 -1.44
N ILE A 110 -5.07 -13.06 -2.19
CA ILE A 110 -4.00 -12.32 -2.86
C ILE A 110 -4.22 -12.36 -4.36
N SER A 111 -3.86 -11.27 -5.02
CA SER A 111 -4.09 -11.06 -6.45
C SER A 111 -3.10 -10.03 -6.98
N GLY A 112 -3.15 -9.77 -8.29
CA GLY A 112 -2.36 -8.71 -8.90
C GLY A 112 -0.86 -8.91 -8.71
N ILE A 113 -0.21 -7.97 -8.01
CA ILE A 113 1.26 -7.98 -7.81
C ILE A 113 1.80 -9.23 -7.08
N PHE A 114 0.94 -9.95 -6.34
CA PHE A 114 1.33 -11.15 -5.60
C PHE A 114 1.24 -12.42 -6.44
N LEU A 115 0.57 -12.36 -7.60
CA LEU A 115 0.52 -13.48 -8.52
C LEU A 115 1.69 -13.34 -9.49
N ASN A 116 2.46 -14.41 -9.61
CA ASN A 116 3.63 -14.50 -10.49
C ASN A 116 3.26 -14.54 -11.99
N SER A 117 2.02 -14.21 -12.34
CA SER A 117 1.58 -14.06 -13.72
C SER A 117 2.11 -12.74 -14.29
N ASP A 118 2.37 -12.70 -15.59
CA ASP A 118 3.06 -11.61 -16.28
C ASP A 118 2.56 -10.21 -15.91
N ILE A 119 3.45 -9.23 -16.02
CA ILE A 119 3.31 -7.85 -15.51
C ILE A 119 1.99 -7.20 -15.95
N GLU A 120 1.45 -7.57 -17.12
CA GLU A 120 0.14 -7.12 -17.62
C GLU A 120 -1.04 -7.52 -16.74
N SER A 121 -1.03 -8.74 -16.19
CA SER A 121 -2.11 -9.24 -15.33
C SER A 121 -2.21 -8.49 -13.99
N SER A 122 -1.08 -7.95 -13.50
CA SER A 122 -1.05 -7.16 -12.27
C SER A 122 -1.75 -5.79 -12.40
N ALA A 123 -1.76 -5.21 -13.60
CA ALA A 123 -2.38 -3.90 -13.84
C ALA A 123 -3.91 -3.97 -13.79
N SER A 124 -4.50 -5.09 -14.24
CA SER A 124 -5.95 -5.28 -14.33
C SER A 124 -6.59 -5.75 -13.01
N ALA A 125 -5.78 -6.17 -12.03
CA ALA A 125 -6.30 -6.62 -10.74
C ALA A 125 -7.01 -5.48 -10.00
N THR A 126 -8.20 -5.76 -9.45
CA THR A 126 -9.00 -4.75 -8.74
C THR A 126 -8.43 -4.45 -7.35
N ALA A 127 -7.86 -5.46 -6.70
CA ALA A 127 -7.05 -5.32 -5.48
C ALA A 127 -5.87 -6.29 -5.56
N ASP A 128 -4.83 -6.01 -4.80
CA ASP A 128 -3.66 -6.89 -4.65
C ASP A 128 -3.81 -7.77 -3.39
N LEU A 129 -4.41 -7.22 -2.34
CA LEU A 129 -4.72 -7.95 -1.11
C LEU A 129 -6.16 -7.68 -0.69
N PHE A 130 -6.94 -8.73 -0.45
CA PHE A 130 -8.30 -8.61 0.09
C PHE A 130 -8.45 -9.43 1.36
N ILE A 131 -8.90 -8.80 2.43
CA ILE A 131 -9.08 -9.43 3.75
C ILE A 131 -10.52 -9.27 4.19
N VAL A 132 -11.12 -10.39 4.60
CA VAL A 132 -12.39 -10.44 5.34
C VAL A 132 -12.09 -10.94 6.74
N GLY A 133 -12.47 -10.16 7.75
CA GLY A 133 -12.30 -10.60 9.13
C GLY A 133 -12.80 -9.58 10.13
N ASP A 134 -13.02 -10.07 11.35
CA ASP A 134 -13.58 -9.29 12.44
C ASP A 134 -12.47 -8.85 13.40
N ASP A 135 -12.70 -7.77 14.15
CA ASP A 135 -11.77 -7.24 15.17
C ASP A 135 -10.32 -7.01 14.66
N ILE A 136 -10.16 -6.52 13.43
CA ILE A 136 -8.85 -6.30 12.83
C ILE A 136 -8.18 -5.05 13.41
N ASP A 137 -6.97 -5.22 13.95
CA ASP A 137 -6.16 -4.12 14.49
C ASP A 137 -5.61 -3.27 13.33
N ARG A 138 -6.18 -2.07 13.19
CA ARG A 138 -5.81 -1.11 12.13
C ARG A 138 -4.35 -0.65 12.22
N ASN A 139 -3.77 -0.59 13.43
CA ASN A 139 -2.37 -0.19 13.59
C ASN A 139 -1.43 -1.29 13.10
N LYS A 140 -1.72 -2.56 13.46
CA LYS A 140 -0.97 -3.71 12.96
C LYS A 140 -1.12 -3.86 11.45
N LEU A 141 -2.34 -3.73 10.92
CA LEU A 141 -2.59 -3.80 9.47
C LEU A 141 -1.79 -2.74 8.72
N ARG A 142 -1.78 -1.49 9.19
CA ARG A 142 -1.01 -0.42 8.55
C ARG A 142 0.49 -0.68 8.57
N ASN A 143 1.02 -1.22 9.66
CA ASN A 143 2.45 -1.56 9.76
C ASN A 143 2.80 -2.73 8.85
N PHE A 144 1.93 -3.73 8.77
CA PHE A 144 2.05 -4.86 7.86
C PHE A 144 2.06 -4.42 6.39
N LEU A 145 1.09 -3.61 5.97
CA LEU A 145 1.03 -3.06 4.61
C LEU A 145 2.31 -2.29 4.27
N LYS A 146 2.80 -1.42 5.17
CA LYS A 146 4.06 -0.70 4.97
C LYS A 146 5.27 -1.61 4.82
N SER A 147 5.32 -2.71 5.57
CA SER A 147 6.41 -3.67 5.45
C SER A 147 6.38 -4.38 4.09
N LEU A 148 5.19 -4.77 3.62
CA LEU A 148 5.03 -5.38 2.31
C LEU A 148 5.35 -4.40 1.17
N GLU A 149 4.92 -3.14 1.27
CA GLU A 149 5.24 -2.10 0.29
C GLU A 149 6.76 -1.86 0.19
N ALA A 150 7.47 -1.93 1.31
CA ALA A 150 8.92 -1.79 1.35
C ALA A 150 9.63 -3.01 0.76
N GLU A 151 9.08 -4.21 0.95
CA GLU A 151 9.60 -5.47 0.42
C GLU A 151 9.41 -5.56 -1.11
N ILE A 152 8.22 -5.19 -1.60
CA ILE A 152 7.86 -5.26 -3.02
C ILE A 152 8.34 -4.02 -3.80
N GLY A 153 8.53 -2.89 -3.11
CA GLY A 153 8.90 -1.61 -3.73
C GLY A 153 7.77 -0.96 -4.53
N ARG A 154 6.51 -1.35 -4.28
CA ARG A 154 5.30 -0.82 -4.93
C ARG A 154 4.18 -0.61 -3.91
N GLU A 155 3.29 0.32 -4.19
CA GLU A 155 2.07 0.51 -3.39
C GLU A 155 1.14 -0.70 -3.52
N ILE A 156 0.47 -1.07 -2.43
CA ILE A 156 -0.41 -2.24 -2.39
C ILE A 156 -1.87 -1.76 -2.37
N ARG A 157 -2.64 -2.16 -3.39
CA ARG A 157 -4.09 -1.93 -3.37
C ARG A 157 -4.71 -2.97 -2.45
N PHE A 158 -5.30 -2.54 -1.35
CA PHE A 158 -5.94 -3.45 -0.40
C PHE A 158 -7.43 -3.18 -0.24
N GLY A 159 -8.18 -4.25 0.04
CA GLY A 159 -9.57 -4.19 0.49
C GLY A 159 -9.73 -4.88 1.84
N LEU A 160 -10.58 -4.31 2.70
CA LEU A 160 -10.87 -4.80 4.04
C LEU A 160 -12.38 -4.73 4.26
N MET A 161 -12.99 -5.83 4.67
CA MET A 161 -14.41 -5.90 5.04
C MET A 161 -14.59 -6.80 6.26
N ASP A 162 -15.61 -6.51 7.05
CA ASP A 162 -16.06 -7.42 8.10
C ASP A 162 -16.86 -8.57 7.47
N ARG A 163 -17.10 -9.65 8.21
CA ARG A 163 -17.81 -10.82 7.67
C ARG A 163 -19.19 -10.47 7.10
N GLU A 164 -19.96 -9.70 7.86
CA GLU A 164 -21.35 -9.33 7.53
C GLU A 164 -21.42 -8.48 6.26
N GLU A 165 -20.49 -7.53 6.10
CA GLU A 165 -20.39 -6.70 4.90
C GLU A 165 -20.06 -7.55 3.68
N PHE A 166 -19.11 -8.49 3.82
CA PHE A 166 -18.74 -9.37 2.73
C PHE A 166 -19.91 -10.27 2.31
N GLU A 167 -20.58 -10.94 3.24
CA GLU A 167 -21.72 -11.82 2.94
C GLU A 167 -22.84 -11.05 2.24
N TYR A 168 -23.18 -9.86 2.73
CA TYR A 168 -24.18 -9.00 2.11
C TYR A 168 -23.80 -8.63 0.66
N ARG A 169 -22.57 -8.15 0.46
CA ARG A 169 -22.11 -7.71 -0.87
C ARG A 169 -21.91 -8.88 -1.83
N PHE A 170 -21.51 -10.04 -1.33
CA PHE A 170 -21.40 -11.27 -2.11
C PHE A 170 -22.78 -11.74 -2.58
N GLY A 171 -23.77 -11.78 -1.68
CA GLY A 171 -25.15 -12.14 -2.01
C GLY A 171 -25.83 -11.16 -2.99
N MET A 172 -25.43 -9.88 -2.95
CA MET A 172 -25.90 -8.85 -3.88
C MET A 172 -25.08 -8.75 -5.17
N PHE A 173 -24.16 -9.68 -5.43
CA PHE A 173 -23.32 -9.70 -6.62
C PHE A 173 -22.54 -8.40 -6.85
N ASP A 174 -22.00 -7.82 -5.78
CA ASP A 174 -21.19 -6.62 -5.85
C ASP A 174 -20.04 -6.77 -6.86
N ARG A 175 -19.90 -5.77 -7.75
CA ARG A 175 -18.94 -5.78 -8.85
C ARG A 175 -17.50 -5.98 -8.36
N PHE A 176 -17.11 -5.36 -7.23
CA PHE A 176 -15.74 -5.49 -6.73
C PHE A 176 -15.46 -6.95 -6.32
N ILE A 177 -16.35 -7.55 -5.54
CA ILE A 177 -16.17 -8.92 -5.05
C ILE A 177 -16.19 -9.91 -6.22
N ARG A 178 -17.14 -9.73 -7.14
CA ARG A 178 -17.26 -10.57 -8.34
C ARG A 178 -15.99 -10.52 -9.18
N VAL A 179 -15.52 -9.32 -9.56
CA VAL A 179 -14.32 -9.18 -10.40
C VAL A 179 -13.08 -9.71 -9.68
N LEU A 180 -12.98 -9.54 -8.36
CA LEU A 180 -11.87 -10.06 -7.57
C LEU A 180 -11.84 -11.59 -7.53
N LEU A 181 -12.99 -12.24 -7.35
CA LEU A 181 -13.11 -13.70 -7.27
C LEU A 181 -13.20 -14.39 -8.64
N GLU A 182 -13.58 -13.68 -9.71
CA GLU A 182 -13.54 -14.21 -11.08
C GLU A 182 -12.17 -14.03 -11.71
N GLY A 183 -11.41 -13.00 -11.32
CA GLY A 183 -10.07 -12.74 -11.82
C GLY A 183 -9.01 -13.70 -11.27
N PRO A 184 -7.76 -13.63 -11.77
CA PRO A 184 -6.65 -14.38 -11.20
C PRO A 184 -6.46 -13.99 -9.73
N HIS A 185 -6.65 -14.96 -8.84
CA HIS A 185 -6.52 -14.79 -7.39
C HIS A 185 -6.10 -16.10 -6.72
N GLU A 186 -5.43 -16.01 -5.59
CA GLU A 186 -5.09 -17.15 -4.72
C GLU A 186 -5.70 -16.91 -3.33
N LYS A 187 -6.44 -17.91 -2.81
CA LYS A 187 -7.04 -17.87 -1.47
C LYS A 187 -6.05 -18.47 -0.48
N ILE A 188 -5.34 -17.61 0.25
CA ILE A 188 -4.33 -18.04 1.24
C ILE A 188 -4.94 -18.39 2.60
N ILE A 189 -6.11 -17.85 2.92
CA ILE A 189 -6.92 -18.24 4.08
C ILE A 189 -8.36 -18.33 3.61
N ASN A 190 -9.00 -19.48 3.79
CA ASN A 190 -10.41 -19.65 3.46
C ASN A 190 -11.14 -20.42 4.56
N ARG A 191 -11.81 -19.69 5.45
CA ARG A 191 -12.69 -20.25 6.49
C ARG A 191 -14.17 -20.12 6.15
N LEU A 192 -14.48 -19.52 5.00
CA LEU A 192 -15.85 -19.30 4.52
C LEU A 192 -16.32 -20.39 3.56
N GLY A 193 -15.41 -21.22 3.03
CA GLY A 193 -15.75 -22.37 2.17
C GLY A 193 -16.15 -22.00 0.75
N ILE A 194 -15.83 -20.77 0.32
CA ILE A 194 -16.12 -20.20 -1.00
C ILE A 194 -14.92 -20.20 -1.90
#